data_AF-A0AAV9CP27-F1
#
_entry.id   AF-A0AAV9CP27-F1
#
_cell.length_a   1.000
_cell.length_b   1.000
_cell.length_c   1.000
_cell.angle_alpha   90.00
_cell.angle_beta   90.00
_cell.angle_gamma   90.00
#
_symmetry.space_group_name_H-M   'P 1'
#
loop_
_entity.id
_entity.type
_entity.pdbx_description
1 polymer ?
#
loop_
_entity_poly.entity_id
_entity_poly.type
_entity_poly.pdbx_seq_one_letter_code
_entity_poly.pdbx_strand_id
1 'polypeptide(L)' 'MASKTLSKDIITLKGSAAIVSEFFGVYAEESFVKVKKYGLPMLLMQDDGVKSFIAGLTSQLSESE' A
#
# COMPACT_ATOMS: atom_id res chain seq x y z
N MET A 1 21.38 -39.53 15.48
CA MET A 1 20.12 -38.77 15.72
C MET A 1 20.12 -37.58 14.77
N ALA A 2 19.56 -37.73 13.56
CA ALA A 2 19.44 -36.61 12.62
C ALA A 2 18.13 -35.87 12.92
N SER A 3 18.24 -34.69 13.54
CA SER A 3 17.09 -33.81 13.75
C SER A 3 16.69 -33.19 12.41
N LYS A 4 15.51 -33.54 11.91
CA LYS A 4 14.97 -33.03 10.64
C LYS A 4 14.47 -31.61 10.89
N THR A 5 15.30 -30.60 10.57
CA THR A 5 14.87 -29.20 10.58
C THR A 5 13.72 -29.06 9.59
N LEU A 6 12.54 -28.63 10.06
CA LEU A 6 11.36 -28.40 9.21
C LEU A 6 11.69 -27.27 8.22
N SER A 7 12.04 -27.62 6.97
CA SER A 7 12.10 -26.65 5.89
C SER A 7 10.68 -26.18 5.57
N LYS A 8 10.47 -24.86 5.57
CA LYS A 8 9.16 -24.25 5.26
C LYS A 8 8.94 -24.26 3.74
N ASP A 9 8.94 -25.43 3.13
CA ASP A 9 8.75 -25.62 1.68
C ASP A 9 7.26 -25.65 1.28
N ILE A 10 6.36 -25.37 2.23
CA ILE A 10 4.90 -25.39 2.04
C ILE A 10 4.38 -23.96 2.11
N ILE A 11 3.78 -23.49 1.00
CA ILE A 11 3.00 -22.24 1.00
C ILE A 11 1.77 -22.46 1.88
N THR A 12 1.83 -21.92 3.10
CA THR A 12 0.68 -21.91 4.00
C THR A 12 -0.35 -20.87 3.54
N LEU A 13 -1.62 -21.04 3.94
CA LEU A 13 -2.68 -20.05 3.67
C LEU A 13 -2.29 -18.63 4.10
N LYS A 14 -1.58 -18.50 5.24
CA LYS A 14 -1.06 -17.21 5.71
C LYS A 14 0.07 -16.70 4.83
N GLY A 15 0.94 -17.58 4.34
CA GLY A 15 2.02 -17.24 3.42
C GLY A 15 1.49 -16.77 2.06
N SER A 16 0.51 -17.47 1.48
CA SER A 16 -0.11 -17.04 0.22
C SER A 16 -0.88 -15.74 0.39
N ALA A 17 -1.64 -15.57 1.48
CA ALA A 17 -2.34 -14.32 1.76
C ALA A 17 -1.37 -13.13 1.91
N ALA A 18 -0.23 -13.32 2.57
CA ALA A 18 0.81 -12.28 2.68
C ALA A 18 1.40 -11.91 1.31
N ILE A 19 1.78 -12.90 0.49
CA ILE A 19 2.33 -12.68 -0.85
C ILE A 19 1.31 -11.99 -1.76
N VAL A 20 0.04 -12.42 -1.71
CA VAL A 20 -1.06 -11.81 -2.46
C VAL A 20 -1.30 -10.38 -1.97
N SER A 21 -1.25 -10.13 -0.65
CA SER A 21 -1.41 -8.77 -0.11
C SER A 21 -0.25 -7.84 -0.43
N GLU A 22 0.98 -8.36 -0.53
CA GLU A 22 2.14 -7.60 -0.98
C GLU A 22 2.08 -7.32 -2.50
N PHE A 23 1.59 -8.28 -3.29
CA PHE A 23 1.45 -8.13 -4.73
C PHE A 23 0.30 -7.21 -5.14
N PHE A 24 -0.85 -7.31 -4.46
CA PHE A 24 -2.05 -6.51 -4.73
C PHE A 24 -2.21 -5.31 -3.79
N GLY A 25 -1.28 -5.12 -2.85
CA GLY A 25 -1.19 -3.88 -2.09
C GLY A 25 -1.02 -2.73 -3.07
N VAL A 26 -2.07 -1.91 -3.21
CA VAL A 26 -2.15 -0.92 -4.30
C VAL A 26 -0.93 -0.01 -4.28
N TYR A 27 -0.44 0.34 -3.08
CA TYR A 27 0.83 1.03 -2.84
C TYR A 27 1.42 0.61 -1.49
N ALA A 28 2.74 0.51 -1.43
CA ALA A 28 3.47 0.15 -0.21
C ALA A 28 3.43 1.27 0.85
N GLU A 29 3.61 0.94 2.13
CA GLU A 29 3.47 1.90 3.24
C GLU A 29 4.53 3.01 3.17
N GLU A 30 5.73 2.68 2.69
CA GLU A 30 6.82 3.63 2.43
C GLU A 30 6.48 4.69 1.39
N SER A 31 5.49 4.45 0.53
CA SER A 31 5.01 5.44 -0.44
C SER A 31 4.16 6.53 0.20
N PHE A 32 3.87 6.46 1.51
CA PHE A 32 3.06 7.43 2.23
C PHE A 32 3.87 8.20 3.28
N VAL A 33 3.64 9.51 3.32
CA VAL A 33 4.22 10.41 4.32
C VAL A 33 3.13 10.82 5.31
N LYS A 34 3.48 10.79 6.60
CA LYS A 34 2.59 11.30 7.66
C LYS A 34 2.60 12.83 7.66
N VAL A 35 1.45 13.43 7.41
CA VAL A 35 1.24 14.87 7.41
C VAL A 35 0.15 15.25 8.42
N LYS A 36 0.23 16.43 9.03
CA LYS A 36 -0.87 16.94 9.86
C LYS A 36 -1.82 17.77 9.00
N LYS A 37 -3.04 17.28 8.80
CA LYS A 37 -4.14 18.01 8.14
C LYS A 37 -5.38 17.94 9.03
N TYR A 38 -6.12 19.04 9.10
CA TYR A 38 -7.33 19.14 9.95
C TYR A 38 -7.09 18.79 11.43
N GLY A 39 -5.88 19.07 11.94
CA GLY A 39 -5.49 18.74 13.32
C GLY A 39 -5.15 17.25 13.56
N LEU A 40 -5.21 16.40 12.54
CA LEU A 40 -5.01 14.94 12.65
C LEU A 40 -3.81 14.48 11.80
N PRO A 41 -3.07 13.44 12.25
CA PRO A 41 -2.08 12.79 11.41
C PRO A 41 -2.80 12.00 10.30
N MET A 42 -2.51 12.33 9.05
CA MET A 42 -3.00 11.66 7.86
C MET A 42 -1.82 11.12 7.03
N LEU A 43 -2.06 10.05 6.28
CA LEU A 43 -1.10 9.52 5.33
C LEU A 43 -1.35 10.16 3.96
N LEU A 44 -0.29 10.71 3.36
CA LEU A 44 -0.35 11.37 2.07
C LEU A 44 0.61 10.69 1.10
N MET A 45 0.11 10.37 -0.09
CA MET A 45 0.88 9.67 -1.13
C MET A 45 2.06 10.52 -1.60
N GLN A 46 3.25 9.93 -1.68
CA GLN A 46 4.49 10.60 -2.09
C GLN A 46 4.74 10.51 -3.59
N ASP A 47 4.22 9.49 -4.27
CA ASP A 47 4.41 9.30 -5.71
C ASP A 47 3.80 10.44 -6.53
N ASP A 48 4.62 11.05 -7.40
CA ASP A 48 4.21 12.22 -8.19
C ASP A 48 3.26 11.84 -9.35
N GLY A 49 3.34 10.60 -9.86
CA GLY A 49 2.40 10.07 -10.84
C GLY A 49 0.98 9.98 -10.26
N VAL A 50 0.85 9.44 -9.04
CA VAL A 50 -0.44 9.34 -8.35
C VAL A 50 -0.97 10.71 -7.94
N LYS A 51 -0.10 11.63 -7.48
CA LYS A 51 -0.52 13.00 -7.18
C LYS A 51 -1.08 13.73 -8.40
N SER A 52 -0.39 13.64 -9.53
CA SER A 52 -0.84 14.30 -10.77
C SER A 52 -2.15 13.72 -11.29
N PHE A 53 -2.33 12.40 -11.20
CA PHE A 53 -3.58 11.73 -11.53
C PHE A 53 -4.74 12.20 -10.63
N ILE A 54 -4.54 12.20 -9.31
CA ILE A 54 -5.55 12.66 -8.35
C ILE A 54 -5.87 14.14 -8.57
N ALA A 55 -4.87 14.97 -8.87
CA ALA A 55 -5.08 16.39 -9.17
C ALA A 55 -5.96 16.60 -10.40
N GLY A 56 -5.72 15.84 -11.48
CA GLY A 56 -6.55 15.89 -12.69
C GLY A 56 -8.00 15.43 -12.45
N LEU A 57 -8.21 14.39 -11.63
CA LEU A 57 -9.54 13.97 -11.20
C LEU A 57 -10.23 15.03 -10.35
N THR A 58 -9.50 15.64 -9.42
CA THR A 58 -10.04 16.66 -8.53
C THR A 58 -10.46 17.91 -9.31
N SER A 59 -9.67 18.31 -10.33
CA SER A 59 -10.04 19.44 -11.20
C SER A 59 -11.32 19.16 -11.99
N GLN A 60 -11.48 17.94 -12.52
CA GLN A 60 -12.72 17.55 -13.21
C GLN A 60 -13.95 17.59 -12.29
N LEU A 61 -13.78 17.16 -11.03
CA LEU A 61 -14.85 17.18 -10.03
C LEU A 61 -15.26 18.61 -9.67
N SER A 62 -14.28 19.52 -9.51
CA SER A 62 -14.56 20.93 -9.20
C SER A 62 -15.18 21.72 -10.35
N GLU A 63 -14.99 21.25 -11.58
CA GLU A 63 -15.57 21.87 -12.79
C GLU A 63 -17.04 21.44 -13.00
N SER A 64 -17.50 20.43 -12.26
CA SER A 64 -18.88 19.92 -12.29
C SER A 64 -19.80 20.54 -11.22
N GLU A 65 -19.31 21.54 -10.46
CA GLU A 65 -20.11 22.36 -9.52
C GLU A 65 -20.56 23.69 -10.14
#